data_AF-X0ZHK2-F1
#
_entry.id   AF-X0ZHK2-F1
#
_cell.length_a   1.000
_cell.length_b   1.000
_cell.length_c   1.000
_cell.angle_alpha   90.00
_cell.angle_beta   90.00
_cell.angle_gamma   90.00
#
_symmetry.space_group_name_H-M   'P 1'
#
loop_
_entity.id
_entity.type
_entity.pdbx_description
1 polymer ?
#
loop_
_entity_poly.entity_id
_entity_poly.type
_entity_poly.pdbx_seq_one_letter_code
_entity_poly.pdbx_strand_id
1 'polypeptide(L)'
;MIERKTSIEQYLSKKGFIDRATIGPIEDKYGPSVKEEFDAIVVSPETVNTAKEINKKRKRLKKKPLKIVQIPFVLAEDNVPISSSRIKKREINEHGNILKRD
;
A
#
# COMPACT_ATOMS: atom_id res chain seq x y z
N MET A 1 -7.50 -4.20 -20.21
CA MET A 1 -7.60 -3.74 -18.81
C MET A 1 -6.59 -4.57 -18.03
N ILE A 2 -5.49 -4.00 -17.55
CA ILE A 2 -4.49 -4.76 -16.78
C ILE A 2 -5.08 -4.98 -15.38
N GLU A 3 -5.12 -6.23 -14.91
CA GLU A 3 -5.53 -6.54 -13.55
C GLU A 3 -4.50 -5.97 -12.56
N ARG A 4 -4.93 -5.40 -11.42
CA ARG A 4 -4.04 -4.73 -10.46
C ARG A 4 -2.84 -5.60 -10.06
N LYS A 5 -3.08 -6.91 -9.93
CA LYS A 5 -2.03 -7.91 -9.62
C LYS A 5 -0.95 -7.92 -10.71
N THR A 6 -1.33 -8.05 -11.97
CA THR A 6 -0.40 -8.07 -13.11
C THR A 6 0.45 -6.80 -13.19
N SER A 7 -0.14 -5.63 -12.90
CA SER A 7 0.62 -4.37 -12.86
C SER A 7 1.71 -4.37 -11.79
N ILE A 8 1.43 -4.94 -10.60
CA ILE A 8 2.41 -5.09 -9.52
C ILE A 8 3.50 -6.09 -9.92
N GLU A 9 3.12 -7.24 -10.49
CA GLU A 9 4.07 -8.27 -10.95
C GLU A 9 5.06 -7.71 -11.98
N GLN A 10 4.55 -6.98 -12.98
CA GLN A 10 5.38 -6.32 -14.01
C GLN A 10 6.33 -5.29 -13.40
N TYR A 11 5.85 -4.47 -12.46
CA TYR A 11 6.68 -3.48 -11.78
C TYR A 11 7.81 -4.14 -10.97
N LEU A 12 7.49 -5.17 -10.19
CA LEU A 12 8.48 -5.90 -9.38
C LEU A 12 9.48 -6.66 -10.26
N SER A 13 9.03 -7.25 -11.37
CA SER A 13 9.89 -7.90 -12.35
C SER A 13 10.88 -6.91 -12.97
N LYS A 14 10.41 -5.75 -13.43
CA LYS A 14 11.27 -4.68 -13.98
C LYS A 14 12.30 -4.15 -12.96
N LYS A 15 12.00 -4.24 -11.66
CA LYS A 15 12.91 -3.84 -10.57
C LYS A 15 13.82 -4.96 -10.07
N GLY A 16 13.67 -6.19 -10.56
CA GLY A 16 14.43 -7.35 -10.10
C GLY A 16 14.04 -7.84 -8.70
N PHE A 17 12.81 -7.58 -8.26
CA PHE A 17 12.31 -7.94 -6.93
C PHE A 17 11.25 -9.04 -6.93
N ILE A 18 10.86 -9.56 -8.09
CA ILE A 18 9.75 -10.52 -8.18
C ILE A 18 10.04 -11.83 -7.42
N ASP A 19 11.27 -12.33 -7.45
CA ASP A 19 11.66 -13.60 -6.80
C ASP A 19 11.64 -13.54 -5.27
N ARG A 20 11.58 -12.35 -4.69
CA ARG A 20 11.54 -12.09 -3.24
C ARG A 20 10.21 -11.51 -2.77
N ALA A 21 9.18 -11.59 -3.60
CA ALA A 21 7.87 -11.04 -3.32
C ALA A 21 6.77 -12.10 -3.43
N THR A 22 5.79 -12.00 -2.55
CA THR A 22 4.54 -12.78 -2.64
C THR A 22 3.39 -11.81 -2.71
N ILE A 23 2.51 -11.97 -3.70
CA ILE A 23 1.38 -11.09 -3.94
C ILE A 23 0.09 -11.85 -3.63
N GLY A 24 -0.64 -11.39 -2.63
CA GLY A 24 -1.92 -11.96 -2.21
C GLY A 24 -3.04 -10.91 -2.17
N PRO A 25 -4.30 -11.32 -2.37
CA PRO A 25 -5.44 -10.44 -2.16
C PRO A 25 -5.61 -10.09 -0.68
N ILE A 26 -6.14 -8.90 -0.40
CA ILE A 26 -6.57 -8.48 0.94
C ILE A 26 -8.10 -8.44 0.91
N GLU A 27 -8.72 -9.47 1.48
CA GLU A 27 -10.19 -9.65 1.45
C GLU A 27 -10.89 -9.03 2.66
N ASP A 28 -10.16 -8.81 3.74
CA ASP A 28 -10.66 -8.17 4.95
C ASP A 28 -9.74 -7.04 5.41
N LYS A 29 -10.22 -6.21 6.35
CA LYS A 29 -9.51 -5.03 6.88
C LYS A 29 -8.08 -5.32 7.37
N TYR A 30 -7.80 -6.53 7.81
CA TYR A 30 -6.53 -6.93 8.39
C TYR A 30 -5.70 -7.81 7.46
N GLY A 31 -6.33 -8.50 6.52
CA GLY A 31 -5.67 -9.47 5.65
C GLY A 31 -4.84 -10.50 6.46
N PRO A 32 -3.64 -10.87 5.99
CA PRO A 32 -2.84 -11.89 6.67
C PRO A 32 -2.21 -11.39 7.98
N SER A 33 -2.16 -10.07 8.19
CA SER A 33 -1.33 -9.42 9.23
C SER A 33 -1.62 -9.83 10.68
N VAL A 34 -2.82 -10.35 10.96
CA VAL A 34 -3.22 -10.80 12.30
C VAL A 34 -2.97 -12.30 12.49
N LYS A 35 -3.03 -13.08 11.41
CA LYS A 35 -2.95 -14.55 11.45
C LYS A 35 -1.52 -15.03 11.27
N GLU A 36 -0.79 -14.47 10.31
CA GLU A 36 0.56 -14.89 9.96
C GLU A 36 1.63 -14.19 10.81
N GLU A 37 2.87 -14.69 10.72
CA GLU A 37 4.02 -14.11 11.41
C GLU A 37 4.81 -13.21 10.47
N PHE A 38 4.97 -11.96 10.88
CA PHE A 38 5.73 -10.93 10.16
C PHE A 38 6.52 -10.10 11.17
N ASP A 39 7.61 -9.49 10.72
CA ASP A 39 8.43 -8.61 11.55
C ASP A 39 7.95 -7.15 11.52
N ALA A 40 7.44 -6.70 10.37
CA ALA A 40 7.09 -5.32 10.12
C ALA A 40 5.87 -5.18 9.20
N ILE A 41 5.24 -4.00 9.27
CA ILE A 41 4.20 -3.56 8.35
C ILE A 41 4.52 -2.16 7.84
N VAL A 42 4.53 -1.99 6.52
CA VAL A 42 4.77 -0.71 5.87
C VAL A 42 3.44 -0.07 5.51
N VAL A 43 3.24 1.20 5.90
CA VAL A 43 1.96 1.90 5.76
C VAL A 43 2.14 3.35 5.32
N SER A 44 1.14 3.89 4.63
CA SER A 44 1.01 5.33 4.38
C SER A 44 0.42 6.06 5.60
N PRO A 45 0.38 7.40 5.63
CA PRO A 45 -0.31 8.13 6.68
C PRO A 45 -1.80 7.77 6.78
N GLU A 46 -2.44 7.38 5.66
CA GLU A 46 -3.83 6.93 5.62
C GLU A 46 -4.06 5.61 6.37
N THR A 47 -3.10 4.68 6.29
CA THR A 47 -3.27 3.30 6.80
C THR A 47 -2.60 3.05 8.15
N VAL A 48 -1.95 4.07 8.74
CA VAL A 48 -1.26 3.95 10.05
C VAL A 48 -2.18 3.56 11.20
N ASN A 49 -3.43 4.05 11.20
CA ASN A 49 -4.38 3.73 12.26
C ASN A 49 -4.81 2.26 12.20
N THR A 50 -4.99 1.70 11.00
CA THR A 50 -5.25 0.27 10.81
C THR A 50 -4.07 -0.57 11.31
N ALA A 51 -2.82 -0.16 11.08
CA ALA A 51 -1.65 -0.87 11.62
C ALA A 51 -1.62 -0.86 13.17
N LYS A 52 -1.99 0.26 13.80
CA LYS A 52 -2.14 0.33 15.28
C LYS A 52 -3.23 -0.62 15.78
N GLU A 53 -4.35 -0.71 15.07
CA GLU A 53 -5.43 -1.66 15.38
C GLU A 53 -4.99 -3.12 15.21
N ILE A 54 -4.25 -3.43 14.15
CA ILE A 54 -3.64 -4.76 13.92
C ILE A 54 -2.80 -5.15 15.14
N ASN A 55 -1.92 -4.27 15.63
CA ASN A 55 -1.10 -4.54 16.80
C ASN A 55 -1.93 -4.73 18.09
N LYS A 56 -3.02 -3.99 18.28
CA LYS A 56 -3.96 -4.23 19.38
C LYS A 56 -4.57 -5.62 19.30
N LYS A 57 -4.97 -6.07 18.10
CA LYS A 57 -5.54 -7.41 17.88
C LYS A 57 -4.50 -8.52 18.06
N ARG A 58 -3.28 -8.35 17.52
CA ARG A 58 -2.15 -9.28 17.73
C ARG A 58 -1.83 -9.45 19.22
N LYS A 59 -1.81 -8.36 19.99
CA LYS A 59 -1.61 -8.42 21.46
C LYS A 59 -2.68 -9.24 22.17
N ARG A 60 -3.96 -9.07 21.81
CA ARG A 60 -5.07 -9.87 22.38
C ARG A 60 -4.92 -11.36 22.07
N LEU A 61 -4.34 -11.69 20.91
CA LEU A 61 -4.02 -13.06 20.48
C LEU A 61 -2.64 -13.55 20.97
N LYS A 62 -1.98 -12.83 21.88
CA LYS A 62 -0.63 -13.14 22.40
C LYS A 62 0.45 -13.26 21.31
N LYS A 63 0.26 -12.59 20.16
CA LYS A 63 1.26 -12.50 19.06
C LYS A 63 2.17 -11.28 19.24
N LYS A 64 3.40 -11.40 18.74
CA LYS A 64 4.38 -10.29 18.71
C LYS A 64 3.83 -9.12 17.90
N PRO A 65 3.88 -7.87 18.38
CA PRO A 65 3.49 -6.71 17.59
C PRO A 65 4.43 -6.51 16.39
N LEU A 66 3.87 -6.03 15.28
CA LEU A 66 4.62 -5.67 14.08
C LEU A 66 5.31 -4.32 14.28
N LYS A 67 6.55 -4.19 13.81
CA LYS A 67 7.19 -2.89 13.64
C LYS A 67 6.44 -2.08 12.58
N ILE A 68 5.82 -0.97 12.98
CA ILE A 68 5.10 -0.09 12.05
C ILE A 68 6.13 0.84 11.39
N VAL A 69 6.26 0.77 10.06
CA VAL A 69 7.09 1.66 9.26
C VAL A 69 6.17 2.55 8.44
N GLN A 70 6.00 3.79 8.89
CA GLN A 70 5.18 4.78 8.18
C GLN A 70 6.04 5.48 7.11
N ILE A 71 5.61 5.43 5.86
CA ILE A 71 6.22 6.15 4.73
C ILE A 71 5.34 7.35 4.34
N PRO A 72 5.91 8.51 3.99
CA PRO A 72 5.14 9.68 3.57
C PRO A 72 4.45 9.43 2.21
N PHE A 73 3.46 10.26 1.89
CA PHE A 73 2.88 10.26 0.54
C PHE A 73 3.87 10.80 -0.47
N VAL A 74 3.78 10.28 -1.70
CA VAL A 74 4.37 10.91 -2.88
C VAL A 74 3.39 11.96 -3.38
N LEU A 75 3.86 13.19 -3.60
CA LEU A 75 3.05 14.31 -4.06
C LEU A 75 3.05 14.41 -5.59
N ALA A 76 1.94 14.87 -6.15
CA ALA A 76 1.82 15.29 -7.55
C ALA A 76 2.36 16.73 -7.74
N GLU A 77 2.35 17.22 -8.98
CA GLU A 77 2.82 18.58 -9.32
C GLU A 77 2.07 19.69 -8.56
N ASP A 78 0.82 19.44 -8.16
CA ASP A 78 -0.01 20.38 -7.40
C ASP A 78 0.19 20.29 -5.88
N ASN A 79 1.22 19.58 -5.41
CA ASN A 79 1.52 19.32 -3.99
C ASN A 79 0.42 18.53 -3.24
N VAL A 80 -0.54 17.94 -3.95
CA VAL A 80 -1.54 17.04 -3.38
C VAL A 80 -1.06 15.59 -3.59
N PRO A 81 -1.27 14.65 -2.63
CA PRO A 81 -0.86 13.27 -2.78
C PRO A 81 -1.33 12.61 -4.08
N ILE A 82 -0.46 11.79 -4.68
CA ILE A 82 -0.84 10.88 -5.76
C ILE A 82 -1.80 9.84 -5.17
N SER A 83 -2.97 9.67 -5.80
CA SER A 83 -3.91 8.62 -5.41
C SER A 83 -4.61 8.00 -6.61
N SER A 84 -4.98 6.72 -6.47
CA SER A 84 -5.64 5.97 -7.54
C SER A 84 -6.97 6.60 -7.97
N SER A 85 -7.68 7.24 -7.05
CA SER A 85 -8.92 7.96 -7.33
C SER A 85 -8.68 9.14 -8.27
N ARG A 86 -7.61 9.92 -8.03
CA ARG A 86 -7.25 11.07 -8.88
C ARG A 86 -6.79 10.62 -10.27
N ILE A 87 -6.03 9.53 -10.35
CA ILE A 87 -5.61 8.91 -11.62
C ILE A 87 -6.83 8.43 -12.41
N LYS A 88 -7.77 7.73 -11.76
CA LYS A 88 -9.01 7.26 -12.42
C LYS A 88 -9.89 8.41 -12.92
N LYS A 89 -9.95 9.51 -12.18
CA LYS A 89 -10.68 10.73 -12.58
C LYS A 89 -9.97 11.55 -13.66
N ARG A 90 -8.76 11.13 -14.10
CA ARG A 90 -7.89 11.86 -15.04
C ARG A 90 -7.58 13.28 -14.55
N GLU A 91 -7.46 13.47 -13.24
CA GLU A 91 -6.94 14.72 -12.67
C GLU A 91 -5.42 14.76 -12.83
N ILE A 92 -4.76 13.62 -12.58
CA ILE A 92 -3.32 13.40 -12.75
C ILE A 92 -3.04 12.09 -13.49
N ASN A 93 -1.84 11.92 -14.05
CA ASN A 93 -1.34 10.61 -14.47
C ASN A 93 -0.64 9.86 -13.32
N GLU A 94 -0.17 8.64 -13.59
CA GLU A 94 0.55 7.79 -12.62
C GLU A 94 1.91 8.34 -12.15
N HIS A 95 2.44 9.33 -12.86
CA HIS A 95 3.66 10.05 -12.48
C HIS A 95 3.38 11.32 -11.66
N GLY A 96 2.11 11.66 -11.43
CA GLY A 96 1.72 12.88 -10.70
C GLY A 96 1.62 14.12 -11.58
N ASN A 97 1.67 14.00 -12.90
CA ASN A 97 1.51 15.14 -13.82
C ASN A 97 0.03 15.50 -13.95
N ILE A 98 -0.31 16.79 -13.90
CA ILE A 98 -1.69 17.26 -14.02
C ILE A 98 -2.19 17.10 -15.46
N LEU A 99 -3.33 16.43 -15.61
CA LEU A 99 -3.94 16.16 -16.92
C LEU A 99 -5.10 17.12 -17.24
N LYS A 100 -5.77 17.64 -16.21
CA LYS A 100 -6.74 18.72 -16.34
C LYS A 100 -6.14 19.99 -15.77
N ARG A 101 -5.81 20.94 -16.66
CA ARG A 101 -5.63 22.33 -16.26
C ARG A 101 -6.97 23.00 -16.50
N ASP A 102 -7.58 23.49 -15.43
CA ASP A 102 -8.63 24.51 -15.55
C ASP A 102 -7.99 25.85 -15.96
#